data_AF-A0A538SDV7-F1
#
_entry.id   AF-A0A538SDV7-F1
#
_cell.length_a   1.000
_cell.length_b   1.000
_cell.length_c   1.000
_cell.angle_alpha   90.00
_cell.angle_beta   90.00
_cell.angle_gamma   90.00
#
_symmetry.space_group_name_H-M   'P 1'
#
loop_
_entity.id
_entity.type
_entity.pdbx_description
1 polymer ?
#
loop_
_entity_poly.entity_id
_entity_poly.type
_entity_poly.pdbx_seq_one_letter_code
_entity_poly.pdbx_strand_id
1 'polypeptide(L)'
;MSHDEERDGRAYDHRLMRRLLGCLRPYRGQVAAAVVVVILDALVGLAGPYLTKQAIDHGIRHRDLRFLNQMAAVYVSVLLVGFGLGYLHYQIMQRVGQRVMLDLRLRLFTRLQRLPLEYFDRNPVGRVMTRLTNDVDVLNELFTSGVVAVFGDVFALAGIVIAMAKLNFELLAVAFSVLPLILIVTLTFRSRVRRSFRDVRTRLARLNAFLNENLGGMSTVQLLNREAKSHEEFRRINAGHRDAN
;
A
#
# COMPACT_ATOMS: atom_id res chain seq x y z
N MET A 1 13.79 -12.82 20.58
CA MET A 1 13.41 -11.57 19.88
C MET A 1 14.42 -10.51 20.27
N SER A 2 15.27 -10.09 19.34
CA SER A 2 16.30 -9.08 19.59
C SER A 2 15.66 -7.71 19.83
N HIS A 3 16.09 -7.02 20.87
CA HIS A 3 15.68 -5.68 21.33
C HIS A 3 15.80 -4.53 20.30
N ASP A 4 16.10 -4.81 19.03
CA ASP A 4 16.28 -3.79 17.99
C ASP A 4 14.98 -3.34 17.30
N GLU A 5 13.87 -4.09 17.41
CA GLU A 5 12.61 -3.71 16.74
C GLU A 5 11.82 -2.61 17.48
N GLU A 6 12.13 -2.32 18.75
CA GLU A 6 11.40 -1.33 19.55
C GLU A 6 11.91 0.12 19.39
N ARG A 7 13.03 0.35 18.68
CA ARG A 7 13.69 1.67 18.65
C ARG A 7 13.39 2.60 17.47
N ASP A 8 12.74 2.15 16.40
CA ASP A 8 12.50 3.04 15.24
C ASP A 8 11.10 3.65 15.21
N GLY A 9 10.87 4.53 16.18
CA GLY A 9 9.65 5.36 16.31
C GLY A 9 9.60 6.59 15.40
N ARG A 10 10.40 6.68 14.33
CA ARG A 10 10.25 7.75 13.34
C ARG A 10 9.32 7.28 12.23
N ALA A 11 8.09 7.79 12.25
CA ALA A 11 7.02 7.47 11.29
C ALA A 11 7.34 7.80 9.81
N TYR A 12 8.49 8.43 9.52
CA TYR A 12 9.02 8.69 8.19
C TYR A 12 10.47 9.17 8.32
N ASP A 13 11.45 8.42 7.78
CA ASP A 13 12.82 8.93 7.64
C ASP A 13 13.05 9.40 6.21
N HIS A 14 13.03 10.72 6.03
CA HIS A 14 13.24 11.37 4.74
C HIS A 14 14.61 11.02 4.12
N ARG A 15 15.63 10.68 4.91
CA ARG A 15 16.95 10.28 4.40
C ARG A 15 16.89 8.91 3.73
N LEU A 16 16.21 7.95 4.37
CA LEU A 16 15.95 6.63 3.80
C LEU A 16 15.08 6.75 2.55
N MET A 17 14.02 7.55 2.58
CA MET A 17 13.15 7.78 1.42
C MET A 17 13.93 8.37 0.24
N ARG A 18 14.80 9.37 0.48
CA ARG A 18 15.66 9.93 -0.57
C ARG A 18 16.62 8.90 -1.16
N ARG A 19 17.14 7.99 -0.34
CA ARG A 19 18.04 6.92 -0.80
C ARG A 19 17.28 5.89 -1.65
N LEU A 20 16.05 5.53 -1.26
CA LEU A 20 15.17 4.64 -2.00
C LEU A 20 14.75 5.25 -3.34
N LEU A 21 14.34 6.53 -3.35
CA LEU A 21 14.09 7.28 -4.59
C LEU A 21 15.33 7.37 -5.47
N GLY A 22 16.53 7.36 -4.88
CA GLY A 22 17.80 7.25 -5.60
C GLY A 22 17.93 5.96 -6.41
N CYS A 23 17.29 4.86 -6.02
CA CYS A 23 17.28 3.60 -6.78
C CYS A 23 16.46 3.71 -8.07
N LEU A 24 15.51 4.64 -8.16
CA LEU A 24 14.74 4.93 -9.37
C LEU A 24 15.49 5.83 -10.36
N ARG A 25 16.58 6.47 -9.95
CA ARG A 25 17.35 7.41 -10.79
C ARG A 25 17.76 6.85 -12.16
N PRO A 26 18.21 5.58 -12.30
CA PRO A 26 18.51 4.99 -13.61
C PRO A 26 17.28 4.89 -14.53
N TYR A 27 16.07 4.79 -13.96
CA TYR A 27 14.80 4.61 -14.67
C TYR A 27 13.96 5.89 -14.74
N ARG A 28 14.56 7.06 -14.46
CA ARG A 28 13.86 8.36 -14.41
C ARG A 28 13.00 8.67 -15.64
N GLY A 29 13.40 8.25 -16.84
CA GLY A 29 12.63 8.45 -18.07
C GLY A 29 11.34 7.63 -18.10
N GLN A 30 11.40 6.38 -17.63
CA GLN A 30 10.23 5.50 -17.54
C GLN A 30 9.28 5.96 -16.43
N VAL A 31 9.84 6.39 -15.29
CA VAL A 31 9.04 6.98 -14.20
C VAL A 31 8.37 8.27 -14.65
N ALA A 32 9.07 9.16 -15.35
CA ALA A 32 8.48 10.38 -15.91
C ALA A 32 7.36 10.05 -16.91
N ALA A 33 7.56 9.07 -17.80
CA ALA A 33 6.52 8.61 -18.70
C ALA A 33 5.30 8.05 -17.93
N ALA A 34 5.50 7.25 -16.89
CA ALA A 34 4.41 6.73 -16.05
C ALA A 34 3.62 7.86 -15.36
N VAL A 35 4.30 8.91 -14.89
CA VAL A 35 3.67 10.10 -14.30
C VAL A 35 2.85 10.87 -15.34
N VAL A 36 3.35 11.04 -16.55
CA VAL A 36 2.57 11.68 -17.63
C VAL A 36 1.34 10.84 -17.97
N VAL A 37 1.49 9.51 -18.10
CA VAL A 37 0.37 8.61 -18.42
C VAL A 37 -0.69 8.64 -17.32
N VAL A 38 -0.32 8.63 -16.04
CA VAL A 38 -1.33 8.67 -14.95
C VAL A 38 -2.05 10.02 -14.88
N ILE A 39 -1.36 11.13 -15.19
CA ILE A 39 -2.01 12.45 -15.28
C ILE A 39 -3.02 12.46 -16.44
N LEU A 40 -2.64 11.93 -17.60
CA LEU A 40 -3.56 11.82 -18.74
C LEU A 40 -4.75 10.91 -18.41
N ASP A 41 -4.50 9.77 -17.75
CA ASP A 41 -5.55 8.85 -17.31
C ASP A 41 -6.53 9.54 -16.35
N ALA A 42 -6.03 10.28 -15.37
CA ALA A 42 -6.84 11.07 -14.46
C ALA A 42 -7.69 12.12 -15.20
N LEU A 43 -7.12 12.82 -16.18
CA LEU A 43 -7.85 13.79 -17.01
C LEU A 43 -8.95 13.12 -17.85
N VAL A 44 -8.69 11.93 -18.38
CA VAL A 44 -9.70 11.12 -19.08
C VAL A 44 -10.80 10.66 -18.12
N GLY A 45 -10.45 10.28 -16.88
CA GLY A 45 -11.41 9.96 -15.82
C GLY A 45 -12.35 11.12 -15.48
N LEU A 46 -11.88 12.37 -15.58
CA LEU A 46 -12.72 13.57 -15.40
C LEU A 46 -13.73 13.78 -16.52
N ALA A 47 -13.47 13.28 -17.73
CA ALA A 47 -14.40 13.39 -18.84
C ALA A 47 -15.70 12.61 -18.54
N GLY A 48 -15.64 11.53 -17.75
CA GLY A 48 -16.80 10.70 -17.46
C GLY A 48 -17.97 11.47 -16.84
N PRO A 49 -17.82 12.09 -15.65
CA PRO A 49 -18.88 12.90 -15.05
C PRO A 49 -19.37 14.05 -15.94
N TYR A 50 -18.47 14.68 -16.70
CA TYR A 50 -18.82 15.77 -17.61
C TYR A 50 -19.69 15.29 -18.79
N LEU A 51 -19.34 14.16 -19.41
CA LEU A 51 -20.13 13.54 -20.47
C LEU A 51 -21.50 13.08 -19.95
N THR A 52 -21.54 12.52 -18.73
CA THR A 52 -22.81 12.16 -18.08
C THR A 52 -23.69 13.38 -17.86
N LYS A 53 -23.12 14.50 -17.37
CA LYS A 53 -23.85 15.78 -17.27
C LYS A 53 -24.43 16.19 -18.62
N GLN A 54 -23.61 16.16 -19.68
CA GLN A 54 -24.06 16.58 -21.01
C GLN A 54 -25.15 15.65 -21.58
N ALA A 55 -25.05 14.34 -21.34
CA ALA A 55 -26.07 13.37 -21.70
C ALA A 55 -27.42 13.65 -21.00
N ILE A 56 -27.40 14.03 -19.72
CA ILE A 56 -28.60 14.39 -18.96
C ILE A 56 -29.19 15.72 -19.46
N ASP A 57 -28.36 16.77 -19.49
CA ASP A 57 -28.80 18.15 -19.77
C ASP A 57 -29.32 18.32 -21.19
N HIS A 58 -28.70 17.65 -22.18
CA HIS A 58 -29.04 17.81 -23.59
C HIS A 58 -29.80 16.60 -24.14
N GLY A 59 -29.38 15.37 -23.82
CA GLY A 59 -30.04 14.15 -24.33
C GLY A 59 -31.37 13.88 -23.64
N ILE A 60 -31.34 13.63 -22.32
CA ILE A 60 -32.54 13.22 -21.57
C ILE A 60 -33.56 14.36 -21.49
N ARG A 61 -33.12 15.58 -21.15
CA ARG A 61 -34.02 16.73 -20.99
C ARG A 61 -34.78 17.09 -22.27
N HIS A 62 -34.14 16.98 -23.44
CA HIS A 62 -34.75 17.29 -24.74
C HIS A 62 -35.31 16.04 -25.44
N ARG A 63 -35.22 14.86 -24.81
CA ARG A 63 -35.63 13.55 -25.37
C ARG A 63 -34.97 13.23 -26.72
N ASP A 64 -33.74 13.69 -26.93
CA ASP A 64 -32.97 13.42 -28.15
C ASP A 64 -32.17 12.11 -28.03
N LEU A 65 -32.75 11.02 -28.53
CA LEU A 65 -32.13 9.69 -28.53
C LEU A 65 -30.88 9.61 -29.42
N ARG A 66 -30.80 10.44 -30.48
CA ARG A 66 -29.65 10.44 -31.39
C ARG A 66 -28.44 11.05 -30.68
N PHE A 67 -28.64 12.18 -30.02
CA PHE A 67 -27.61 12.81 -29.19
C PHE A 67 -27.17 11.88 -28.05
N LEU A 68 -28.12 11.19 -27.41
CA LEU A 68 -27.81 10.24 -26.34
C LEU A 68 -26.94 9.07 -26.84
N ASN A 69 -27.25 8.49 -28.00
CA ASN A 69 -26.42 7.43 -28.60
C ASN A 69 -25.02 7.91 -28.99
N GLN A 70 -24.90 9.14 -29.51
CA GLN A 70 -23.60 9.75 -29.81
C GLN A 70 -22.78 9.94 -28.53
N MET A 71 -23.40 10.45 -27.46
CA MET A 71 -22.74 10.64 -26.18
C MET A 71 -22.32 9.30 -25.55
N ALA A 72 -23.15 8.26 -25.67
CA ALA A 72 -22.81 6.91 -25.23
C ALA A 72 -21.60 6.35 -25.99
N ALA A 73 -21.53 6.52 -27.31
CA ALA A 73 -20.37 6.11 -28.11
C ALA A 73 -19.08 6.87 -27.73
N VAL A 74 -19.18 8.19 -27.48
CA VAL A 74 -18.05 8.99 -26.97
C VAL A 74 -17.63 8.50 -25.59
N TYR A 75 -18.58 8.22 -24.70
CA TYR A 75 -18.29 7.72 -23.36
C TYR A 75 -17.58 6.36 -23.40
N VAL A 76 -18.05 5.42 -24.23
CA VAL A 76 -17.36 4.14 -24.46
C VAL A 76 -15.93 4.37 -24.98
N SER A 77 -15.75 5.32 -25.89
CA SER A 77 -14.41 5.66 -26.42
C SER A 77 -13.49 6.20 -25.31
N VAL A 78 -14.01 7.07 -24.42
CA VAL A 78 -13.30 7.57 -23.24
C VAL A 78 -12.92 6.43 -22.30
N LEU A 79 -13.82 5.47 -22.05
CA LEU A 79 -13.51 4.29 -21.24
C LEU A 79 -12.42 3.42 -21.86
N LEU A 80 -12.44 3.21 -23.18
CA LEU A 80 -11.39 2.46 -23.88
C LEU A 80 -10.03 3.17 -23.82
N VAL A 81 -10.01 4.49 -23.98
CA VAL A 81 -8.79 5.30 -23.83
C VAL A 81 -8.26 5.23 -22.40
N GLY A 82 -9.13 5.38 -21.40
CA GLY A 82 -8.76 5.25 -19.98
C GLY A 82 -8.20 3.86 -19.68
N PHE A 83 -8.86 2.80 -20.15
CA PHE A 83 -8.33 1.43 -20.02
C PHE A 83 -6.94 1.29 -20.64
N GLY A 84 -6.73 1.84 -21.85
CA GLY A 84 -5.42 1.81 -22.52
C GLY A 84 -4.33 2.56 -21.75
N LEU A 85 -4.65 3.74 -21.22
CA LEU A 85 -3.72 4.55 -20.41
C LEU A 85 -3.41 3.85 -19.08
N GLY A 86 -4.43 3.36 -18.36
CA GLY A 86 -4.25 2.59 -17.13
C GLY A 86 -3.42 1.33 -17.34
N TYR A 87 -3.67 0.58 -18.43
CA TYR A 87 -2.87 -0.59 -18.80
C TYR A 87 -1.41 -0.21 -19.12
N LEU A 88 -1.20 0.86 -19.88
CA LEU A 88 0.14 1.36 -20.20
C LEU A 88 0.90 1.79 -18.93
N HIS A 89 0.24 2.52 -18.03
CA HIS A 89 0.79 2.92 -16.74
C HIS A 89 1.21 1.68 -15.93
N TYR A 90 0.32 0.71 -15.79
CA TYR A 90 0.59 -0.54 -15.10
C TYR A 90 1.80 -1.27 -15.69
N GLN A 91 1.86 -1.41 -17.01
CA GLN A 91 2.98 -2.07 -17.70
C GLN A 91 4.31 -1.33 -17.51
N ILE A 92 4.33 0.01 -17.58
CA ILE A 92 5.54 0.79 -17.33
C ILE A 92 6.01 0.58 -15.89
N MET A 93 5.10 0.71 -14.92
CA MET A 93 5.45 0.59 -13.50
C MET A 93 5.93 -0.82 -13.15
N GLN A 94 5.28 -1.87 -13.65
CA GLN A 94 5.73 -3.25 -13.44
C GLN A 94 7.12 -3.47 -14.03
N ARG A 95 7.40 -3.00 -15.25
CA ARG A 95 8.74 -3.11 -15.85
C ARG A 95 9.80 -2.35 -15.03
N VAL A 96 9.50 -1.14 -14.58
CA VAL A 96 10.41 -0.36 -13.71
C VAL A 96 10.68 -1.10 -12.41
N GLY A 97 9.63 -1.55 -11.71
CA GLY A 97 9.75 -2.27 -10.45
C GLY A 97 10.61 -3.52 -10.59
N GLN A 98 10.33 -4.37 -11.59
CA GLN A 98 11.07 -5.60 -11.81
C GLN A 98 12.55 -5.33 -12.13
N ARG A 99 12.86 -4.29 -12.91
CA ARG A 99 14.25 -3.89 -13.21
C ARG A 99 14.98 -3.37 -11.97
N VAL A 100 14.32 -2.52 -11.17
CA VAL A 100 14.87 -2.02 -9.90
C VAL A 100 15.15 -3.18 -8.93
N MET A 101 14.23 -4.13 -8.85
CA MET A 101 14.35 -5.33 -8.02
C MET A 101 15.54 -6.19 -8.47
N LEU A 102 15.68 -6.44 -9.78
CA LEU A 102 16.82 -7.16 -10.35
C LEU A 102 18.14 -6.47 -10.00
N ASP A 103 18.22 -5.16 -10.24
CA ASP A 103 19.40 -4.35 -9.91
C ASP A 103 19.77 -4.44 -8.43
N LEU A 104 18.77 -4.37 -7.55
CA LEU A 104 18.97 -4.45 -6.12
C LEU A 104 19.48 -5.84 -5.70
N ARG A 105 18.87 -6.92 -6.22
CA ARG A 105 19.30 -8.30 -5.95
C ARG A 105 20.72 -8.54 -6.44
N LEU A 106 21.07 -8.08 -7.64
CA LEU A 106 22.43 -8.21 -8.17
C LEU A 106 23.45 -7.43 -7.32
N ARG A 107 23.17 -6.18 -6.94
CA ARG A 107 24.08 -5.39 -6.09
C ARG A 107 24.27 -6.02 -4.71
N LEU A 108 23.20 -6.53 -4.11
CA LEU A 108 23.27 -7.21 -2.82
C LEU A 108 24.04 -8.52 -2.95
N PHE A 109 23.76 -9.33 -3.98
CA PHE A 109 24.45 -10.59 -4.22
C PHE A 109 25.97 -10.39 -4.45
N THR A 110 26.37 -9.44 -5.30
CA THR A 110 27.78 -9.10 -5.51
C THR A 110 28.44 -8.62 -4.22
N ARG A 111 27.71 -7.90 -3.37
CA ARG A 111 28.25 -7.45 -2.08
C ARG A 111 28.40 -8.61 -1.10
N LEU A 112 27.44 -9.54 -1.06
CA LEU A 112 27.51 -10.74 -0.22
C LEU A 112 28.73 -11.61 -0.57
N GLN A 113 29.05 -11.77 -1.86
CA GLN A 113 30.23 -12.51 -2.30
C GLN A 113 31.57 -11.89 -1.88
N ARG A 114 31.59 -10.59 -1.57
CA ARG A 114 32.80 -9.86 -1.15
C ARG A 114 32.92 -9.70 0.36
N LEU A 115 31.94 -10.19 1.13
CA LEU A 115 31.99 -10.13 2.59
C LEU A 115 32.92 -11.21 3.14
N PRO A 116 33.65 -10.92 4.23
CA PRO A 116 34.47 -11.92 4.90
C PRO A 116 33.61 -13.05 5.48
N LEU A 117 34.17 -14.26 5.59
CA LEU A 117 33.52 -15.42 6.20
C LEU A 117 32.94 -15.12 7.60
N GLU A 118 33.64 -14.31 8.39
CA GLU A 118 33.20 -13.86 9.72
C GLU A 118 31.79 -13.22 9.72
N TYR A 119 31.38 -12.60 8.61
CA TYR A 119 30.03 -12.05 8.48
C TYR A 119 28.97 -13.16 8.55
N PHE A 120 29.24 -14.31 7.94
CA PHE A 120 28.32 -15.45 7.86
C PHE A 120 28.32 -16.29 9.14
N ASP A 121 29.40 -16.25 9.93
CA ASP A 121 29.42 -16.84 11.28
C ASP A 121 28.47 -16.10 12.24
N ARG A 122 28.33 -14.77 12.07
CA ARG A 122 27.47 -13.91 12.89
C ARG A 122 26.05 -13.77 12.35
N ASN A 123 25.81 -14.10 11.08
CA ASN A 123 24.53 -13.91 10.41
C ASN A 123 24.10 -15.21 9.69
N PRO A 124 23.08 -15.92 10.21
CA PRO A 124 22.60 -17.15 9.57
C PRO A 124 22.25 -16.93 8.10
N VAL A 125 22.72 -17.84 7.23
CA VAL A 125 22.50 -17.75 5.77
C VAL A 125 21.01 -17.61 5.42
N GLY A 126 20.13 -18.30 6.16
CA GLY A 126 18.68 -18.16 6.00
C GLY A 126 18.18 -16.72 6.19
N ARG A 127 18.67 -16.00 7.21
CA ARG A 127 18.31 -14.59 7.45
C ARG A 127 18.75 -13.70 6.29
N VAL A 128 19.96 -13.93 5.77
CA VAL A 128 20.49 -13.20 4.63
C VAL A 128 19.63 -13.44 3.37
N MET A 129 19.25 -14.69 3.12
CA MET A 129 18.39 -15.05 2.00
C MET A 129 17.00 -14.44 2.11
N THR A 130 16.38 -14.44 3.30
CA THR A 130 15.08 -13.80 3.54
C THR A 130 15.14 -12.30 3.27
N ARG A 131 16.20 -11.61 3.68
CA ARG A 131 16.37 -10.17 3.38
C ARG A 131 16.61 -9.89 1.90
N LEU A 132 17.33 -10.76 1.20
CA LEU A 132 17.59 -10.62 -0.24
C LEU A 132 16.32 -10.84 -1.09
N THR A 133 15.38 -11.62 -0.59
CA THR A 133 14.13 -11.97 -1.26
C THR A 133 12.99 -11.08 -0.78
N ASN A 134 12.51 -11.30 0.44
CA ASN A 134 11.31 -10.65 0.97
C ASN A 134 11.48 -9.13 1.13
N ASP A 135 12.56 -8.63 1.74
CA ASP A 135 12.71 -7.17 1.94
C ASP A 135 12.84 -6.45 0.59
N VAL A 136 13.47 -7.08 -0.40
CA VAL A 136 13.60 -6.56 -1.76
C VAL A 136 12.25 -6.57 -2.49
N ASP A 137 11.40 -7.56 -2.23
CA ASP A 137 10.03 -7.61 -2.77
C ASP A 137 9.14 -6.51 -2.19
N VAL A 138 9.27 -6.23 -0.88
CA VAL A 138 8.58 -5.09 -0.25
C VAL A 138 9.02 -3.76 -0.89
N LEU A 139 10.30 -3.62 -1.26
CA LEU A 139 10.77 -2.45 -1.99
C LEU A 139 10.21 -2.38 -3.42
N ASN A 140 10.03 -3.52 -4.10
CA ASN A 140 9.37 -3.57 -5.40
C ASN A 140 7.94 -3.03 -5.29
N GLU A 141 7.16 -3.50 -4.32
CA GLU A 141 5.79 -3.05 -4.07
C GLU A 141 5.73 -1.55 -3.74
N LEU A 142 6.66 -1.05 -2.92
CA LEU A 142 6.76 0.37 -2.60
C LEU A 142 6.98 1.23 -3.86
N PHE A 143 7.79 0.77 -4.81
CA PHE A 143 8.06 1.50 -6.04
C PHE A 143 6.94 1.39 -7.08
N THR A 144 6.29 0.22 -7.20
CA THR A 144 5.25 -0.02 -8.22
C THR A 144 3.89 0.53 -7.80
N SER A 145 3.50 0.32 -6.55
CA SER A 145 2.14 0.60 -6.05
C SER A 145 2.11 1.64 -4.92
N GLY A 146 3.25 1.91 -4.27
CA GLY A 146 3.32 2.92 -3.21
C GLY A 146 3.53 4.33 -3.76
N VAL A 147 4.80 4.71 -3.91
CA VAL A 147 5.21 6.11 -4.08
C VAL A 147 4.62 6.74 -5.34
N VAL A 148 4.67 6.05 -6.49
CA VAL A 148 4.21 6.62 -7.76
C VAL A 148 2.68 6.76 -7.79
N ALA A 149 1.96 5.80 -7.21
CA ALA A 149 0.50 5.87 -7.11
C ALA A 149 0.07 7.10 -6.28
N VAL A 150 0.73 7.37 -5.15
CA VAL A 150 0.45 8.55 -4.32
C VAL A 150 0.62 9.85 -5.11
N PHE A 151 1.66 9.98 -5.94
CA PHE A 151 1.80 11.16 -6.80
C PHE A 151 0.67 11.25 -7.82
N GLY A 152 0.30 10.12 -8.46
CA GLY A 152 -0.84 10.04 -9.36
C GLY A 152 -2.14 10.51 -8.71
N ASP A 153 -2.43 10.02 -7.51
CA ASP A 153 -3.63 10.39 -6.74
C ASP A 153 -3.66 11.87 -6.39
N VAL A 154 -2.52 12.47 -6.01
CA VAL A 154 -2.41 13.91 -5.73
C VAL A 154 -2.71 14.74 -6.97
N PHE A 155 -2.16 14.37 -8.13
CA PHE A 155 -2.46 15.06 -9.39
C PHE A 155 -3.91 14.88 -9.84
N ALA A 156 -4.45 13.67 -9.70
CA ALA A 156 -5.85 13.37 -10.01
C ALA A 156 -6.79 14.20 -9.12
N LEU A 157 -6.55 14.21 -7.80
CA LEU A 157 -7.31 15.00 -6.85
C LEU A 157 -7.23 16.50 -7.18
N ALA A 158 -6.04 17.02 -7.47
CA ALA A 158 -5.89 18.41 -7.90
C ALA A 158 -6.69 18.71 -9.18
N GLY A 159 -6.66 17.80 -10.16
CA GLY A 159 -7.46 17.89 -11.38
C GLY A 159 -8.97 17.93 -11.12
N ILE A 160 -9.46 17.04 -10.26
CA ILE A 160 -10.88 17.01 -9.82
C ILE A 160 -11.27 18.33 -9.17
N VAL A 161 -10.48 18.82 -8.22
CA VAL A 161 -10.76 20.07 -7.50
C VAL A 161 -10.79 21.25 -8.46
N ILE A 162 -9.82 21.36 -9.38
CA ILE A 162 -9.78 22.43 -10.39
C ILE A 162 -10.99 22.34 -11.33
N ALA A 163 -11.34 21.14 -11.80
CA ALA A 163 -12.48 20.93 -12.69
C ALA A 163 -13.82 21.29 -12.00
N MET A 164 -14.01 20.83 -10.76
CA MET A 164 -15.19 21.17 -9.96
C MET A 164 -15.28 22.66 -9.66
N ALA A 165 -14.16 23.31 -9.29
CA ALA A 165 -14.11 24.75 -9.05
C ALA A 165 -14.53 25.55 -10.28
N LYS A 166 -14.09 25.13 -11.48
CA LYS A 166 -14.47 25.75 -12.76
C LYS A 166 -15.94 25.51 -13.12
N LEU A 167 -16.50 24.36 -12.74
CA LEU A 167 -17.90 24.04 -13.01
C LEU A 167 -18.85 24.84 -12.10
N ASN A 168 -18.62 24.79 -10.78
CA ASN A 168 -19.39 25.55 -9.80
C ASN A 168 -18.64 25.55 -8.45
N PHE A 169 -18.16 26.74 -8.05
CA PHE A 169 -17.41 26.90 -6.81
C PHE A 169 -18.27 26.72 -5.54
N GLU A 170 -19.56 27.06 -5.59
CA GLU A 170 -20.48 26.89 -4.46
C GLU A 170 -20.71 25.40 -4.14
N LEU A 171 -20.94 24.58 -5.17
CA LEU A 171 -21.04 23.12 -5.03
C LEU A 171 -19.74 22.50 -4.53
N LEU A 172 -18.58 23.00 -4.96
CA LEU A 172 -17.29 22.59 -4.43
C LEU A 172 -17.19 22.88 -2.93
N ALA A 173 -17.56 24.08 -2.48
CA ALA A 173 -17.51 24.47 -1.08
C ALA A 173 -18.44 23.59 -0.22
N VAL A 174 -19.65 23.28 -0.72
CA VAL A 174 -20.57 22.34 -0.08
C VAL A 174 -19.94 20.96 0.03
N ALA A 175 -19.33 20.44 -1.04
CA ALA A 175 -18.64 19.14 -0.99
C ALA A 175 -17.47 19.13 0.01
N PHE A 176 -16.68 20.20 0.05
CA PHE A 176 -15.54 20.34 0.97
C PHE A 176 -15.96 20.52 2.43
N SER A 177 -17.18 20.98 2.71
CA SER A 177 -17.69 21.11 4.08
C SER A 177 -17.76 19.77 4.84
N VAL A 178 -17.87 18.65 4.12
CA VAL A 178 -17.89 17.29 4.69
C VAL A 178 -16.47 16.82 5.07
N LEU A 179 -15.44 17.38 4.45
CA LEU A 179 -14.05 16.93 4.56
C LEU A 179 -13.47 17.09 6.00
N PRO A 180 -13.71 18.21 6.72
CA PRO A 180 -13.32 18.34 8.13
C PRO A 180 -13.94 17.26 9.02
N LEU A 181 -15.22 16.91 8.81
CA LEU A 181 -15.91 15.89 9.59
C LEU A 181 -15.25 14.51 9.37
N ILE A 182 -15.01 14.14 8.10
CA ILE A 182 -14.30 12.90 7.75
C ILE A 182 -12.91 12.89 8.39
N LEU A 183 -12.18 14.00 8.36
CA LEU A 183 -10.85 14.11 8.94
C LEU A 183 -10.88 13.88 10.46
N ILE A 184 -11.81 14.52 11.19
CA ILE A 184 -11.95 14.36 12.64
C ILE A 184 -12.28 12.92 13.00
N VAL A 185 -13.25 12.31 12.32
CA VAL A 185 -13.64 10.91 12.53
C VAL A 185 -12.44 10.00 12.27
N THR A 186 -11.76 10.19 11.13
CA THR A 186 -10.61 9.37 10.73
C THR A 186 -9.46 9.49 11.73
N LEU A 187 -9.08 10.70 12.15
CA LEU A 187 -7.96 10.91 13.08
C LEU A 187 -8.27 10.32 14.46
N THR A 188 -9.51 10.48 14.92
CA THR A 188 -9.98 9.97 16.21
C THR A 188 -10.05 8.45 16.20
N PHE A 189 -10.60 7.86 15.13
CA PHE A 189 -10.69 6.43 14.93
C PHE A 189 -9.31 5.79 14.80
N ARG A 190 -8.40 6.41 14.02
CA ARG A 190 -7.01 5.97 13.84
C ARG A 190 -6.28 5.78 15.17
N SER A 191 -6.45 6.70 16.12
CA SER A 191 -5.83 6.60 17.45
C SER A 191 -6.35 5.39 18.23
N ARG A 192 -7.67 5.17 18.23
CA ARG A 192 -8.31 4.03 18.91
C ARG A 192 -7.92 2.69 18.30
N VAL A 193 -8.02 2.56 16.98
CA VAL A 193 -7.62 1.34 16.25
C VAL A 193 -6.17 1.00 16.51
N ARG A 194 -5.27 1.99 16.49
CA ARG A 194 -3.84 1.76 16.74
C ARG A 194 -3.55 1.24 18.16
N ARG A 195 -4.37 1.62 19.16
CA ARG A 195 -4.26 1.07 20.51
C ARG A 195 -4.76 -0.38 20.57
N SER A 196 -5.95 -0.63 20.01
CA SER A 196 -6.54 -1.98 19.94
C SER A 196 -5.63 -2.97 19.23
N PHE A 197 -5.11 -2.58 18.06
CA PHE A 197 -4.21 -3.43 17.27
C PHE A 197 -2.91 -3.76 18.00
N ARG A 198 -2.42 -2.85 18.84
CA ARG A 198 -1.25 -3.09 19.67
C ARG A 198 -1.54 -4.11 20.77
N ASP A 199 -2.69 -4.01 21.43
CA ASP A 199 -3.11 -4.99 22.45
C ASP A 199 -3.30 -6.38 21.82
N VAL A 200 -4.03 -6.48 20.71
CA VAL A 200 -4.19 -7.72 19.94
C VAL A 200 -2.83 -8.33 19.60
N ARG A 201 -1.89 -7.52 19.09
CA ARG A 201 -0.54 -7.99 18.72
C ARG A 201 0.26 -8.46 19.93
N THR A 202 0.15 -7.80 21.08
CA THR A 202 0.79 -8.24 22.32
C THR A 202 0.21 -9.56 22.83
N ARG A 203 -1.12 -9.73 22.80
CA ARG A 203 -1.77 -10.98 23.23
C ARG A 203 -1.45 -12.15 22.28
N LEU A 204 -1.44 -11.90 20.97
CA LEU A 204 -1.03 -12.87 19.97
C LEU A 204 0.44 -13.29 20.14
N ALA A 205 1.34 -12.35 20.45
CA ALA A 205 2.74 -12.67 20.72
C ALA A 205 2.91 -13.58 21.96
N ARG A 206 2.15 -13.34 23.04
CA ARG A 206 2.13 -14.22 24.22
C ARG A 206 1.59 -15.61 23.89
N LEU A 207 0.53 -15.70 23.10
CA LEU A 207 -0.04 -16.97 22.65
C LEU A 207 0.99 -17.77 21.83
N ASN A 208 1.65 -17.12 20.87
CA ASN A 208 2.68 -17.75 20.05
C ASN A 208 3.90 -18.17 20.88
N ALA A 209 4.35 -17.37 21.84
CA ALA A 209 5.44 -17.73 22.74
C ALA A 209 5.10 -18.97 23.57
N PHE A 210 3.90 -19.00 24.17
CA PHE A 210 3.42 -20.14 24.93
C PHE A 210 3.37 -21.42 24.09
N LEU A 211 2.83 -21.34 22.87
CA LEU A 211 2.79 -22.48 21.95
C LEU A 211 4.19 -22.94 21.55
N ASN A 212 5.10 -22.02 21.24
CA ASN A 212 6.47 -22.37 20.85
C ASN A 212 7.20 -23.11 21.99
N GLU A 213 7.08 -22.62 23.22
CA GLU A 213 7.71 -23.22 24.40
C GLU A 213 7.10 -24.58 24.74
N ASN A 214 5.76 -24.71 24.76
CA ASN A 214 5.10 -25.96 25.15
C ASN A 214 5.16 -27.03 24.05
N LEU A 215 5.08 -26.66 22.76
CA LEU A 215 5.22 -27.63 21.68
C LEU A 215 6.68 -28.07 21.52
N GLY A 216 7.63 -27.15 21.65
CA GLY A 216 9.06 -27.49 21.66
C GLY A 216 9.47 -28.32 22.88
N GLY A 217 8.84 -28.07 24.03
CA GLY A 217 9.07 -28.75 25.31
C GLY A 217 8.03 -29.82 25.67
N MET A 218 7.29 -30.37 24.69
CA MET A 218 6.13 -31.23 24.99
C MET A 218 6.50 -32.46 25.83
N SER A 219 7.67 -33.05 25.58
CA SER A 219 8.20 -34.16 26.39
C SER A 219 8.36 -33.75 27.87
N THR A 220 8.87 -32.55 28.16
CA THR A 220 8.99 -32.05 29.54
C THR A 220 7.63 -31.84 30.19
N VAL A 221 6.63 -31.35 29.45
CA VAL A 221 5.26 -31.20 29.95
C VAL A 221 4.67 -32.55 30.34
N GLN A 222 4.85 -33.58 29.50
CA GLN A 222 4.36 -34.94 29.72
C GLN A 222 5.11 -35.66 30.86
N LEU A 223 6.44 -35.55 30.91
CA LEU A 223 7.27 -36.14 31.97
C LEU A 223 6.91 -35.58 33.36
N LEU A 224 6.47 -34.32 33.42
CA LEU A 224 6.01 -33.68 34.65
C LEU A 224 4.49 -33.80 34.86
N ASN A 225 3.76 -34.50 33.97
CA ASN A 225 2.31 -34.70 33.99
C ASN A 225 1.54 -33.36 34.16
N ARG A 226 1.94 -32.32 33.42
CA ARG A 226 1.40 -30.95 33.51
C ARG A 226 0.47 -30.57 32.36
N GLU A 227 0.01 -31.50 31.55
CA GLU A 227 -0.82 -31.27 30.37
C GLU A 227 -2.10 -30.51 30.71
N ALA A 228 -2.81 -30.93 31.77
CA ALA A 228 -4.03 -30.25 32.21
C ALA A 228 -3.77 -28.80 32.63
N LYS A 229 -2.67 -28.56 33.36
CA LYS A 229 -2.28 -27.22 33.80
C LYS A 229 -1.85 -26.33 32.63
N SER A 230 -1.09 -26.87 31.69
CA SER A 230 -0.68 -26.18 30.46
C SER A 230 -1.92 -25.85 29.60
N HIS A 231 -2.87 -26.78 29.49
CA HIS A 231 -4.12 -26.54 28.77
C HIS A 231 -4.97 -25.43 29.40
N GLU A 232 -5.04 -25.37 30.73
CA GLU A 232 -5.74 -24.28 31.43
C GLU A 232 -5.04 -22.93 31.23
N GLU A 233 -3.71 -22.90 31.26
CA GLU A 233 -2.92 -21.69 30.98
C GLU A 233 -3.10 -21.22 29.53
N PHE A 234 -3.11 -22.16 28.57
CA PHE A 234 -3.45 -21.89 27.18
C PHE A 234 -4.84 -21.28 27.06
N ARG A 235 -5.86 -21.86 27.71
CA ARG A 235 -7.23 -21.34 27.70
C ARG A 235 -7.30 -19.90 28.20
N ARG A 236 -6.56 -19.57 29.27
CA ARG A 236 -6.49 -18.21 29.81
C ARG A 236 -5.85 -17.23 28.82
N ILE A 237 -4.73 -17.60 28.22
CA ILE A 237 -4.04 -16.75 27.23
C ILE A 237 -4.89 -16.57 25.98
N ASN A 238 -5.53 -17.65 25.50
CA ASN A 238 -6.41 -17.64 24.34
C ASN A 238 -7.67 -16.82 24.57
N ALA A 239 -8.30 -16.91 25.75
CA ALA A 239 -9.43 -16.04 26.12
C ALA A 239 -9.01 -14.57 26.11
N GLY A 240 -7.81 -14.28 26.65
CA GLY A 240 -7.20 -12.95 26.52
C GLY A 240 -7.10 -12.49 25.07
N HIS A 241 -6.55 -13.31 24.17
CA HIS A 241 -6.48 -12.93 22.75
C HIS A 241 -7.87 -12.71 22.12
N ARG A 242 -8.81 -13.62 22.37
CA ARG A 242 -10.19 -13.55 21.87
C ARG A 242 -10.89 -12.26 22.29
N ASP A 243 -10.78 -11.86 23.56
CA ASP A 243 -11.51 -10.70 24.08
C ASP A 243 -10.91 -9.36 23.62
N ALA A 244 -9.70 -9.36 23.06
CA ALA A 244 -9.08 -8.16 22.47
C ALA A 244 -9.39 -7.98 20.98
N ASN A 245 -9.82 -9.05 20.30
CA ASN A 245 -10.01 -9.13 18.86
C ASN A 245 -11.48 -8.89 18.50
#